data_AF-A0A099KZT1-F1
#
_entry.id   AF-A0A099KZT1-F1
#
_cell.length_a   1.000
_cell.length_b   1.000
_cell.length_c   1.000
_cell.angle_alpha   90.00
_cell.angle_beta   90.00
_cell.angle_gamma   90.00
#
_symmetry.space_group_name_H-M   'P 1'
#
loop_
_entity.id
_entity.type
_entity.pdbx_description
1 polymer ?
#
loop_
_entity_poly.entity_id
_entity_poly.type
_entity_poly.pdbx_seq_one_letter_code
_entity_poly.pdbx_strand_id
1 'polypeptide(L)'
;MTEYEMNELVLQSLGLVQDNITLYLTIMSGFLLVMFLQAKNLSKYQFYFINMIFLVFSSFVIFGAYRFAINATLIGEGSPNINVPIWYSYFILTVGLICIIASMIFALSVRYNKAK
;
A
#
# COMPACT_ATOMS: atom_id res chain seq x y z
N MET A 1 30.73 8.54 3.37
CA MET A 1 29.93 7.36 3.73
C MET A 1 30.72 6.15 3.26
N THR A 2 30.93 5.17 4.14
CA THR A 2 31.60 3.93 3.76
C THR A 2 30.64 3.03 2.96
N GLU A 3 31.16 2.08 2.19
CA GLU A 3 30.31 1.14 1.44
C GLU A 3 29.38 0.32 2.37
N TYR A 4 29.85 0.02 3.58
CA TYR A 4 29.06 -0.67 4.61
C TYR A 4 27.88 0.18 5.10
N GLU A 5 28.12 1.46 5.38
CA GLU A 5 27.05 2.41 5.79
C GLU A 5 26.01 2.61 4.70
N MET A 6 26.43 2.67 3.43
CA MET A 6 25.50 2.75 2.30
C MET A 6 24.61 1.52 2.18
N ASN A 7 25.20 0.33 2.28
CA ASN A 7 24.46 -0.93 2.23
C ASN A 7 23.46 -1.04 3.38
N GLU A 8 23.85 -0.64 4.59
CA GLU A 8 22.97 -0.64 5.74
C GLU A 8 21.76 0.28 5.53
N LEU A 9 21.97 1.49 4.98
CA LEU A 9 20.88 2.42 4.67
C LEU A 9 19.93 1.90 3.60
N VAL A 10 20.43 1.22 2.57
CA VAL A 10 19.58 0.57 1.56
C VAL A 10 18.74 -0.53 2.21
N LEU A 11 19.35 -1.39 3.03
CA LEU A 11 18.63 -2.47 3.73
C LEU A 11 17.58 -1.92 4.71
N GLN A 12 17.91 -0.89 5.47
CA GLN A 12 16.95 -0.20 6.35
C GLN A 12 15.79 0.39 5.55
N SER A 13 16.07 1.04 4.42
CA SER A 13 15.03 1.60 3.54
C SER A 13 14.11 0.50 2.99
N LEU A 14 14.67 -0.64 2.56
CA LEU A 14 13.90 -1.80 2.12
C LEU A 14 13.08 -2.43 3.26
N GLY A 15 13.61 -2.47 4.48
CA GLY A 15 12.86 -2.87 5.66
C GLY A 15 11.62 -2.01 5.89
N LEU A 16 11.77 -0.68 5.78
CA LEU A 16 10.64 0.24 5.88
C LEU A 16 9.63 0.07 4.74
N VAL A 17 10.06 -0.29 3.52
CA VAL A 17 9.16 -0.66 2.43
C VAL A 17 8.32 -1.88 2.84
N GLN A 18 8.97 -2.94 3.34
CA GLN A 18 8.31 -4.15 3.78
C GLN A 18 7.29 -3.90 4.89
N ASP A 19 7.65 -3.08 5.88
CA ASP A 19 6.75 -2.72 6.99
C ASP A 19 5.50 -1.97 6.48
N ASN A 20 5.68 -1.00 5.57
CA ASN A 20 4.56 -0.27 4.98
C ASN A 20 3.66 -1.18 4.13
N ILE A 21 4.24 -2.09 3.33
CA ILE A 21 3.46 -3.05 2.55
C ILE A 21 2.67 -3.97 3.48
N THR A 22 3.27 -4.44 4.57
CA THR A 22 2.62 -5.30 5.56
C THR A 22 1.46 -4.58 6.25
N LEU A 23 1.67 -3.31 6.63
CA LEU A 23 0.64 -2.46 7.20
C LEU A 23 -0.51 -2.25 6.20
N TYR A 24 -0.19 -1.97 4.93
CA TYR A 24 -1.18 -1.82 3.87
C TYR A 24 -2.02 -3.09 3.69
N LEU A 25 -1.39 -4.26 3.59
CA LEU A 25 -2.10 -5.54 3.46
C LEU A 25 -3.00 -5.83 4.67
N THR A 26 -2.58 -5.45 5.87
CA THR A 26 -3.38 -5.57 7.09
C THR A 26 -4.62 -4.69 7.03
N ILE A 27 -4.46 -3.41 6.68
CA ILE A 27 -5.57 -2.45 6.53
C ILE A 27 -6.54 -2.91 5.44
N MET A 28 -6.01 -3.33 4.28
CA MET A 28 -6.79 -3.85 3.16
C MET A 28 -7.59 -5.08 3.56
N SER A 29 -6.96 -6.05 4.22
CA SER A 29 -7.62 -7.28 4.66
C SER A 29 -8.75 -6.99 5.66
N GLY A 30 -8.50 -6.11 6.63
CA GLY A 30 -9.52 -5.66 7.59
C GLY A 30 -10.68 -4.95 6.90
N PHE A 31 -10.38 -4.03 5.97
CA PHE A 31 -11.39 -3.33 5.19
C PHE A 31 -12.26 -4.29 4.37
N LEU A 32 -11.65 -5.22 3.63
CA LEU A 32 -12.36 -6.21 2.82
C LEU A 32 -13.26 -7.09 3.68
N LEU A 33 -12.78 -7.54 4.85
CA LEU A 33 -13.56 -8.35 5.78
C LEU A 33 -14.77 -7.58 6.33
N VAL A 34 -14.57 -6.34 6.79
CA VAL A 34 -15.65 -5.48 7.31
C VAL A 34 -16.69 -5.21 6.22
N MET A 35 -16.25 -4.88 5.01
CA MET A 35 -17.16 -4.65 3.89
C MET A 35 -17.90 -5.93 3.49
N PHE A 36 -17.23 -7.08 3.47
CA PHE A 36 -17.86 -8.35 3.17
C PHE A 36 -19.01 -8.71 4.13
N LEU A 37 -18.81 -8.44 5.43
CA LEU A 37 -19.78 -8.77 6.48
C LEU A 37 -20.89 -7.72 6.62
N GLN A 38 -20.54 -6.44 6.58
CA GLN A 38 -21.45 -5.36 7.01
C GLN A 38 -21.83 -4.35 5.94
N ALA A 39 -21.29 -4.40 4.72
CA ALA A 39 -21.54 -3.35 3.71
C ALA A 39 -23.02 -3.07 3.43
N LYS A 40 -23.90 -4.06 3.59
CA LYS A 40 -25.36 -3.89 3.42
C LYS A 40 -26.04 -3.15 4.56
N ASN A 41 -25.57 -3.38 5.78
CA ASN A 41 -26.18 -2.85 6.99
C ASN A 41 -25.75 -1.42 7.28
N LEU A 42 -24.70 -0.95 6.58
CA LEU A 42 -24.20 0.41 6.71
C LEU A 42 -25.11 1.42 6.01
N SER A 43 -25.36 2.53 6.69
CA SER A 43 -25.99 3.69 6.06
C SER A 43 -25.12 4.22 4.91
N LYS A 44 -25.72 4.96 3.96
CA LYS A 44 -24.99 5.57 2.84
C LYS A 44 -23.80 6.39 3.35
N TYR A 45 -24.01 7.23 4.36
CA TYR A 45 -22.97 8.06 4.95
C TYR A 45 -21.87 7.26 5.63
N GLN A 46 -22.21 6.22 6.41
CA GLN A 46 -21.21 5.35 7.05
C GLN A 46 -20.34 4.64 6.01
N PHE A 47 -20.95 4.13 4.95
CA PHE A 47 -20.23 3.48 3.86
C PHE A 47 -19.25 4.45 3.16
N TYR A 48 -19.70 5.66 2.81
CA TYR A 48 -18.81 6.66 2.20
C TYR A 48 -17.67 7.07 3.12
N PHE A 49 -17.98 7.27 4.41
CA PHE A 49 -16.99 7.65 5.41
C PHE A 49 -15.89 6.59 5.56
N ILE A 50 -16.26 5.32 5.69
CA ILE A 50 -15.29 4.22 5.82
C ILE A 50 -14.45 4.08 4.54
N ASN A 51 -15.06 4.19 3.36
CA ASN A 51 -14.32 4.17 2.10
C ASN A 51 -13.34 5.34 1.96
N MET A 52 -13.73 6.53 2.43
CA MET A 52 -12.88 7.72 2.37
C MET A 52 -11.69 7.58 3.32
N ILE A 53 -11.91 7.09 4.54
CA ILE A 53 -10.82 6.75 5.47
C ILE A 53 -9.89 5.70 4.85
N PHE A 54 -10.44 4.60 4.33
CA PHE A 54 -9.65 3.55 3.70
C PHE A 54 -8.80 4.09 2.55
N LEU A 55 -9.39 4.91 1.68
CA LEU A 55 -8.71 5.55 0.55
C LEU A 55 -7.53 6.40 1.03
N VAL A 56 -7.77 7.31 1.99
CA VAL A 56 -6.74 8.24 2.50
C VAL A 56 -5.60 7.47 3.17
N PHE A 57 -5.92 6.55 4.08
CA PHE A 57 -4.91 5.78 4.80
C PHE A 57 -4.11 4.87 3.86
N SER A 58 -4.78 4.13 2.99
CA SER A 58 -4.11 3.23 2.05
C SER A 58 -3.23 3.98 1.07
N SER A 59 -3.70 5.13 0.57
CA SER A 59 -2.90 5.98 -0.33
C SER A 59 -1.66 6.51 0.38
N PHE A 60 -1.79 6.93 1.64
CA PHE A 60 -0.66 7.42 2.43
C PHE A 60 0.39 6.31 2.67
N VAL A 61 -0.05 5.11 3.04
CA VAL A 61 0.85 3.97 3.29
C VAL A 61 1.55 3.51 2.01
N ILE A 62 0.83 3.38 0.89
CA ILE A 62 1.43 3.02 -0.41
C ILE A 62 2.39 4.10 -0.88
N PHE A 63 2.04 5.38 -0.72
CA PHE A 63 2.94 6.48 -1.05
C PHE A 63 4.20 6.47 -0.17
N GLY A 64 4.06 6.15 1.12
CA GLY A 64 5.19 5.92 2.03
C GLY A 64 6.11 4.81 1.52
N ALA A 65 5.55 3.63 1.21
CA ALA A 65 6.31 2.51 0.64
C ALA A 65 7.03 2.89 -0.66
N TYR A 66 6.36 3.62 -1.56
CA TYR A 66 6.96 4.13 -2.79
C TYR A 66 8.15 5.07 -2.51
N ARG A 67 8.01 6.00 -1.56
CA ARG A 67 9.08 6.94 -1.20
C ARG A 67 10.28 6.22 -0.60
N PHE A 68 10.08 5.24 0.28
CA PHE A 68 11.17 4.42 0.82
C PHE A 68 11.84 3.58 -0.27
N ALA A 69 11.07 3.04 -1.22
CA ALA A 69 11.61 2.28 -2.34
C ALA A 69 12.46 3.15 -3.28
N ILE A 70 12.02 4.37 -3.61
CA ILE A 70 12.81 5.34 -4.38
C ILE A 70 14.10 5.70 -3.65
N ASN A 71 14.02 5.97 -2.35
CA ASN A 71 15.22 6.28 -1.57
C ASN A 71 16.20 5.10 -1.60
N ALA A 72 15.72 3.87 -1.48
CA ALA A 72 16.56 2.67 -1.59
C ALA A 72 17.22 2.56 -2.97
N THR A 73 16.51 2.88 -4.06
CA THR A 73 17.09 2.95 -5.41
C THR A 73 18.17 4.03 -5.52
N LEU A 74 17.89 5.26 -5.09
CA LEU A 74 18.82 6.38 -5.21
C LEU A 74 20.10 6.17 -4.38
N ILE A 75 19.99 5.56 -3.20
CA ILE A 75 21.16 5.21 -2.38
C ILE A 75 21.89 4.01 -3.00
N GLY A 76 21.14 3.02 -3.53
CA GLY A 76 21.67 1.83 -4.16
C GLY A 76 22.43 2.08 -5.47
N GLU A 77 22.06 3.10 -6.25
CA GLU A 77 22.81 3.52 -7.45
C GLU A 77 24.25 3.95 -7.13
N GLY A 78 24.50 4.43 -5.91
CA GLY A 78 25.85 4.73 -5.43
C GLY A 78 26.57 3.54 -4.78
N SER A 79 25.89 2.41 -4.54
CA SER A 79 26.47 1.22 -3.90
C SER A 79 26.97 0.21 -4.93
N PRO A 80 28.19 -0.33 -4.79
CA PRO A 80 28.70 -1.37 -5.67
C PRO A 80 28.02 -2.74 -5.45
N ASN A 81 27.34 -2.95 -4.32
CA ASN A 81 26.90 -4.29 -3.88
C ASN A 81 25.37 -4.48 -3.88
N ILE A 82 24.59 -3.40 -3.78
CA ILE A 82 23.13 -3.49 -3.72
C ILE A 82 22.52 -2.53 -4.74
N ASN A 83 22.05 -3.08 -5.86
CA ASN A 83 21.33 -2.32 -6.87
C ASN A 83 19.82 -2.66 -6.80
N VAL A 84 19.03 -1.71 -6.31
CA VAL A 84 17.56 -1.81 -6.28
C VAL A 84 17.01 -1.20 -7.56
N PRO A 85 16.42 -1.98 -8.48
CA PRO A 85 16.04 -1.46 -9.77
C PRO A 85 14.87 -0.47 -9.66
N ILE A 86 14.95 0.65 -10.38
CA ILE A 86 13.97 1.76 -10.26
C ILE A 86 12.53 1.35 -10.58
N TRP A 87 12.33 0.34 -11.43
CA TRP A 87 11.01 -0.18 -11.76
C TRP A 87 10.29 -0.78 -10.53
N TYR A 88 11.03 -1.24 -9.52
CA TYR A 88 10.47 -1.79 -8.28
C TYR A 88 9.60 -0.77 -7.55
N SER A 89 10.08 0.47 -7.45
CA SER A 89 9.35 1.58 -6.82
C SER A 89 8.05 1.89 -7.59
N TYR A 90 8.11 2.00 -8.91
CA TYR A 90 6.93 2.22 -9.74
C TYR A 90 5.94 1.06 -9.68
N PHE A 91 6.44 -0.18 -9.58
CA PHE A 91 5.60 -1.36 -9.41
C PHE A 91 4.81 -1.31 -8.08
N ILE A 92 5.45 -0.95 -6.96
CA ILE A 92 4.76 -0.80 -5.67
C ILE A 92 3.62 0.22 -5.77
N LEU A 93 3.88 1.39 -6.35
CA LEU A 93 2.88 2.44 -6.46
C LEU A 93 1.71 2.03 -7.37
N THR A 94 2.01 1.51 -8.56
CA THR A 94 0.99 1.13 -9.55
C THR A 94 0.12 -0.02 -9.06
N VAL A 95 0.73 -1.10 -8.55
CA VAL A 95 0.00 -2.25 -8.00
C VAL A 95 -0.79 -1.83 -6.76
N GLY A 96 -0.21 -1.02 -5.87
CA GLY A 96 -0.90 -0.50 -4.69
C GLY A 96 -2.17 0.27 -5.05
N LEU A 97 -2.08 1.19 -6.02
CA LEU A 97 -3.24 1.96 -6.50
C LEU A 97 -4.31 1.07 -7.14
N ILE A 98 -3.91 0.08 -7.95
CA ILE A 98 -4.83 -0.90 -8.54
C ILE A 98 -5.56 -1.68 -7.44
N CYS A 99 -4.86 -2.13 -6.41
CA CYS A 99 -5.46 -2.87 -5.29
C CYS A 99 -6.41 -2.00 -4.45
N ILE A 100 -6.12 -0.71 -4.26
CA ILE A 100 -7.07 0.23 -3.62
C ILE A 100 -8.36 0.28 -4.44
N ILE A 101 -8.24 0.54 -5.74
CA ILE A 101 -9.40 0.66 -6.65
C ILE A 101 -10.20 -0.65 -6.66
N ALA A 102 -9.53 -1.79 -6.78
CA ALA A 102 -10.15 -3.11 -6.74
C ALA A 102 -10.91 -3.35 -5.42
N SER A 103 -10.34 -2.94 -4.29
CA SER A 103 -10.97 -3.06 -2.97
C SER A 103 -12.23 -2.21 -2.85
N MET A 104 -12.22 -0.98 -3.39
CA MET A 104 -13.40 -0.12 -3.41
C MET A 104 -14.49 -0.66 -4.32
N ILE A 105 -14.11 -1.16 -5.51
CA ILE A 105 -15.04 -1.83 -6.44
C ILE A 105 -15.67 -3.05 -5.77
N PHE A 106 -14.87 -3.85 -5.05
CA PHE A 106 -15.36 -4.98 -4.27
C PHE A 106 -16.39 -4.54 -3.21
N ALA A 107 -16.09 -3.51 -2.42
CA ALA A 107 -17.01 -3.00 -1.39
C ALA A 107 -18.34 -2.54 -1.99
N LEU A 108 -18.32 -1.85 -3.12
CA LEU A 108 -19.53 -1.47 -3.87
C LEU A 108 -20.26 -2.72 -4.36
N SER A 109 -19.55 -3.67 -4.94
CA SER A 109 -20.12 -4.90 -5.48
C SER A 109 -20.82 -5.71 -4.41
N VAL A 110 -20.22 -5.87 -3.22
CA VAL A 110 -20.85 -6.56 -2.08
C VAL A 110 -22.13 -5.86 -1.62
N ARG A 111 -22.13 -4.52 -1.62
CA ARG A 111 -23.30 -3.72 -1.25
C ARG A 111 -24.47 -3.93 -2.21
N TYR A 112 -24.20 -3.96 -3.52
CA TYR A 112 -25.25 -3.98 -4.56
C TYR A 112 -25.61 -5.39 -5.06
N ASN A 113 -24.68 -6.33 -5.21
CA ASN A 113 -24.96 -7.65 -5.82
C ASN A 113 -25.74 -8.61 -4.94
N LYS A 114 -25.67 -8.43 -3.62
CA LYS A 114 -26.28 -9.36 -2.68
C LYS A 114 -27.74 -8.93 -2.34
N ALA A 115 -28.26 -7.92 -3.06
CA ALA A 115 -29.65 -7.43 -2.98
C ALA A 115 -30.60 -8.08 -4.01
N LYS A 116 -30.10 -9.04 -4.79
CA LYS A 116 -30.89 -10.11 -5.41
C LYS A 116 -30.72 -11.38 -4.58
#